data_AF-A0A518HYB0-F1
#
_entry.id   AF-A0A518HYB0-F1
#
_cell.length_a   1.000
_cell.length_b   1.000
_cell.length_c   1.000
_cell.angle_alpha   90.00
_cell.angle_beta   90.00
_cell.angle_gamma   90.00
#
_symmetry.space_group_name_H-M   'P 1'
#
loop_
_entity.id
_entity.type
_entity.pdbx_description
1 polymer ?
#
loop_
_entity_poly.entity_id
_entity_poly.type
_entity_poly.pdbx_seq_one_letter_code
_entity_poly.pdbx_strand_id
1 'polypeptide(L)'
;MRSGQPHRGGYVMVLLAMLLFGLFAMAALVIDLGFARLAQRQMQSAADSAALEGLRFRDQLPPNASSTDFEVERRTHVQQWVTNAFDDDLGATSDDHTYGGGPIVDFVGGAGDASLNASQTMSTPPTPFYRPTLSTNLSGTSPNSDSGDMVSGYFDRTLDNPNFDSDIPPSENEYVDDDTGQYVRRNFIAGDMAQRSTHNAFLVRLRRTGETLSSELGSSGPPIPYLFGRGSLMDRGLTGDGMRVRATSIASVRPIVCVGSEDPARNIIGSIGMSVSAADFEAGDLSNPLEFHGRCIGDPVTSTTVTNFGSLPRSGYLGIHQIYDVPRVIAFTRVEVQASNTIQASTFLAHQNASASYCFGIAARDSNGDLLSLDDQPSIADKRVFVEDHLSFVDASRSDSFMAPVLVRN
;
A
#
# COMPACT_ATOMS: atom_id res chain seq x y z
N MET A 1 -46.97 25.45 -65.28
CA MET A 1 -47.40 24.88 -63.98
C MET A 1 -46.18 24.23 -63.33
N ARG A 2 -45.58 24.87 -62.31
CA ARG A 2 -44.50 24.25 -61.50
C ARG A 2 -45.18 23.66 -60.26
N SER A 3 -45.18 22.34 -60.15
CA SER A 3 -45.64 21.64 -58.95
C SER A 3 -44.70 21.98 -57.79
N GLY A 4 -45.20 22.71 -56.80
CA GLY A 4 -44.49 22.95 -55.55
C GLY A 4 -44.35 21.63 -54.81
N GLN A 5 -43.13 21.11 -54.70
CA GLN A 5 -42.89 19.93 -53.88
C GLN A 5 -43.12 20.29 -52.41
N PRO A 6 -43.96 19.54 -51.68
CA PRO A 6 -44.20 19.79 -50.26
C PRO A 6 -42.90 19.57 -49.48
N HIS A 7 -42.39 20.62 -48.85
CA HIS A 7 -41.22 20.55 -47.98
C HIS A 7 -41.53 19.70 -46.75
N ARG A 8 -40.84 18.56 -46.62
CA ARG A 8 -40.89 17.66 -45.45
C ARG A 8 -39.98 18.22 -44.34
N GLY A 9 -40.43 19.29 -43.68
CA GLY A 9 -39.63 20.03 -42.68
C GLY A 9 -39.51 19.41 -41.27
N GLY A 10 -40.14 18.27 -40.99
CA GLY A 10 -40.20 17.70 -39.63
C GLY A 10 -39.09 16.71 -39.25
N TYR A 11 -38.47 16.06 -40.24
CA TYR A 11 -37.55 14.93 -39.98
C TYR A 11 -36.27 15.35 -39.25
N VAL A 12 -35.72 16.53 -39.58
CA VAL A 12 -34.49 17.06 -38.96
C VAL A 12 -34.70 17.34 -37.47
N MET A 13 -35.87 17.85 -37.08
CA MET A 13 -36.17 18.13 -35.67
C MET A 13 -36.25 16.86 -34.83
N VAL A 14 -36.85 15.79 -35.38
CA VAL A 14 -36.93 14.49 -34.68
C VAL A 14 -35.54 13.87 -34.51
N LEU A 15 -34.72 13.89 -35.56
CA LEU A 15 -33.33 13.44 -35.49
C LEU A 15 -32.51 14.22 -34.47
N LEU A 16 -32.65 15.55 -34.45
CA LEU A 16 -31.96 16.39 -33.49
C LEU A 16 -32.38 16.07 -32.05
N ALA A 17 -33.68 15.89 -31.80
CA ALA A 17 -34.19 15.52 -30.48
C ALA A 17 -33.65 14.16 -30.00
N MET A 18 -33.66 13.14 -30.88
CA MET A 18 -33.10 11.82 -30.57
C MET A 18 -31.59 11.89 -30.32
N LEU A 19 -30.86 12.68 -31.11
CA LEU A 19 -29.42 12.88 -30.96
C LEU A 19 -29.08 13.59 -29.65
N LEU A 20 -29.81 14.65 -29.30
CA LEU A 20 -29.63 15.36 -28.02
C LEU A 20 -29.89 14.44 -26.83
N PHE A 21 -30.94 13.62 -26.88
CA PHE A 21 -31.22 12.63 -25.83
C PHE A 21 -30.06 11.64 -25.67
N GLY A 22 -29.52 11.12 -26.78
CA GLY A 22 -28.35 10.24 -26.77
C GLY A 22 -27.10 10.92 -26.18
N LEU A 23 -26.86 12.18 -26.54
CA LEU A 23 -25.72 12.95 -26.02
C LEU A 23 -25.85 13.24 -24.51
N PHE A 24 -27.04 13.57 -24.01
CA PHE A 24 -27.27 13.76 -22.59
C PHE A 24 -27.11 12.46 -21.80
N ALA A 25 -27.59 11.33 -22.33
CA ALA A 25 -27.39 10.02 -21.71
C ALA A 25 -25.90 9.65 -21.63
N MET A 26 -25.12 9.93 -22.69
CA MET A 26 -23.68 9.70 -22.69
C MET A 26 -22.95 10.64 -21.71
N ALA A 27 -23.32 11.93 -21.68
CA ALA A 27 -22.74 12.89 -20.74
C ALA A 27 -23.00 12.50 -19.28
N ALA A 28 -24.23 12.08 -18.96
CA ALA A 28 -24.61 11.58 -17.65
C ALA A 28 -23.70 10.42 -17.19
N LEU A 29 -23.52 9.42 -18.05
CA LEU A 29 -22.67 8.27 -17.78
C LEU A 29 -21.21 8.67 -17.52
N VAL A 30 -20.66 9.59 -18.33
CA VAL A 30 -19.28 10.05 -18.20
C VAL A 30 -19.08 10.82 -16.89
N ILE A 31 -20.04 11.64 -16.48
CA ILE A 31 -19.97 12.39 -15.22
C ILE A 31 -20.01 11.44 -14.02
N ASP A 32 -20.98 10.52 -13.98
CA ASP A 32 -21.12 9.56 -12.88
C ASP A 32 -19.86 8.68 -12.76
N LEU A 33 -19.38 8.10 -13.87
CA LEU A 33 -18.15 7.32 -13.89
C LEU A 33 -16.91 8.15 -13.52
N GLY A 34 -16.88 9.42 -13.92
CA GLY A 34 -15.83 10.38 -13.58
C GLY A 34 -15.71 10.58 -12.06
N PHE A 35 -16.85 10.79 -11.38
CA PHE A 35 -16.88 10.87 -9.91
C PHE A 35 -16.45 9.56 -9.25
N ALA A 36 -16.92 8.42 -9.75
CA ALA A 36 -16.53 7.12 -9.19
C ALA A 36 -15.02 6.88 -9.29
N ARG A 37 -14.43 7.18 -10.45
CA ARG A 37 -12.97 7.05 -10.64
C ARG A 37 -12.17 8.05 -9.81
N LEU A 38 -12.65 9.28 -9.62
CA LEU A 38 -11.99 10.26 -8.77
C LEU A 38 -11.97 9.80 -7.30
N ALA A 39 -13.12 9.40 -6.78
CA ALA A 39 -13.25 8.89 -5.41
C ALA A 39 -12.37 7.64 -5.21
N GLN A 40 -12.37 6.71 -6.18
CA GLN A 40 -11.51 5.53 -6.13
C GLN A 40 -10.03 5.89 -6.06
N ARG A 41 -9.55 6.84 -6.88
CA ARG A 41 -8.16 7.28 -6.84
C ARG A 41 -7.78 7.93 -5.51
N GLN A 42 -8.65 8.77 -4.96
CA GLN A 42 -8.41 9.40 -3.65
C GLN A 42 -8.35 8.34 -2.54
N MET A 43 -9.28 7.39 -2.54
CA MET A 43 -9.26 6.26 -1.62
C MET A 43 -8.03 5.39 -1.79
N GLN A 44 -7.58 5.14 -3.02
CA GLN A 44 -6.37 4.36 -3.26
C GLN A 44 -5.15 5.07 -2.68
N SER A 45 -4.90 6.33 -3.05
CA SER A 45 -3.78 7.12 -2.50
C SER A 45 -3.78 7.19 -0.97
N ALA A 46 -4.97 7.29 -0.36
CA ALA A 46 -5.11 7.28 1.09
C ALA A 46 -4.78 5.91 1.70
N ALA A 47 -5.34 4.82 1.15
CA ALA A 47 -5.06 3.45 1.59
C ALA A 47 -3.57 3.11 1.46
N ASP A 48 -2.94 3.57 0.37
CA ASP A 48 -1.53 3.37 0.06
C ASP A 48 -0.61 4.02 1.08
N SER A 49 -0.86 5.30 1.35
CA SER A 49 -0.11 6.05 2.36
C SER A 49 -0.34 5.49 3.75
N ALA A 50 -1.58 5.10 4.06
CA ALA A 50 -1.98 4.49 5.32
C ALA A 50 -1.31 3.13 5.56
N ALA A 51 -1.20 2.29 4.52
CA ALA A 51 -0.54 1.00 4.61
C ALA A 51 0.96 1.17 4.91
N LEU A 52 1.62 2.12 4.23
CA LEU A 52 3.03 2.46 4.51
C LEU A 52 3.21 3.00 5.92
N GLU A 53 2.31 3.87 6.37
CA GLU A 53 2.37 4.45 7.70
C GLU A 53 2.18 3.37 8.79
N GLY A 54 1.31 2.39 8.54
CA GLY A 54 1.13 1.22 9.40
C GLY A 54 2.39 0.35 9.50
N LEU A 55 3.25 0.33 8.48
CA LEU A 55 4.55 -0.33 8.58
C LEU A 55 5.64 0.52 9.23
N ARG A 56 5.57 1.85 9.09
CA ARG A 56 6.58 2.77 9.65
C ARG A 56 6.77 2.57 11.15
N PHE A 57 5.68 2.31 11.87
CA PHE A 57 5.67 2.09 13.32
C PHE A 57 5.51 0.62 13.71
N ARG A 58 5.92 -0.32 12.85
CA ARG A 58 5.90 -1.74 13.19
C ARG A 58 6.79 -2.06 14.40
N ASP A 59 8.03 -1.55 14.37
CA ASP A 59 9.07 -1.92 15.35
C ASP A 59 9.32 -0.82 16.39
N GLN A 60 8.75 0.37 16.20
CA GLN A 60 9.00 1.54 17.01
C GLN A 60 7.71 2.32 17.28
N LEU A 61 7.50 2.74 18.53
CA LEU A 61 6.40 3.63 18.88
C LEU A 61 6.58 5.00 18.21
N PRO A 62 5.47 5.63 17.75
CA PRO A 62 5.52 7.02 17.33
C PRO A 62 6.05 7.92 18.47
N PRO A 63 6.80 8.98 18.14
CA PRO A 63 7.11 10.02 19.11
C PRO A 63 5.79 10.57 19.66
N ASN A 64 5.60 10.50 20.99
CA ASN A 64 4.38 10.87 21.71
C ASN A 64 3.24 9.82 21.75
N ALA A 65 3.56 8.54 21.54
CA ALA A 65 2.62 7.45 21.80
C ALA A 65 1.95 7.57 23.18
N SER A 66 0.62 7.48 23.21
CA SER A 66 -0.20 7.62 24.43
C SER A 66 -0.41 6.31 25.20
N SER A 67 -0.15 5.19 24.54
CA SER A 67 -0.30 3.82 25.01
C SER A 67 1.03 3.06 24.94
N THR A 68 1.18 2.08 25.82
CA THR A 68 2.29 1.11 25.79
C THR A 68 2.07 -0.02 24.78
N ASP A 69 0.85 -0.15 24.24
CA ASP A 69 0.55 -1.10 23.16
C ASP A 69 0.89 -0.48 21.80
N PHE A 70 1.98 -0.97 21.21
CA PHE A 70 2.46 -0.60 19.87
C PHE A 70 1.39 -0.71 18.78
N GLU A 71 0.53 -1.72 18.84
CA GLU A 71 -0.46 -1.95 17.80
C GLU A 71 -1.59 -0.93 17.85
N VAL A 72 -2.05 -0.62 19.06
CA VAL A 72 -3.10 0.36 19.29
C VAL A 72 -2.65 1.71 18.73
N GLU A 73 -1.46 2.16 19.12
CA GLU A 73 -0.90 3.42 18.65
C GLU A 73 -0.68 3.44 17.14
N ARG A 74 -0.13 2.36 16.59
CA ARG A 74 0.11 2.22 15.16
C ARG A 74 -1.19 2.35 14.36
N ARG A 75 -2.26 1.64 14.74
CA ARG A 75 -3.54 1.71 14.04
C ARG A 75 -4.28 3.02 14.27
N THR A 76 -4.19 3.60 15.47
CA THR A 76 -4.74 4.94 15.73
C THR A 76 -4.03 6.00 14.90
N HIS A 77 -2.71 5.91 14.75
CA HIS A 77 -1.95 6.81 13.89
C HIS A 77 -2.34 6.65 12.41
N VAL A 78 -2.52 5.42 11.93
CA VAL A 78 -3.01 5.15 10.57
C VAL A 78 -4.43 5.70 10.37
N GLN A 79 -5.32 5.51 11.34
CA GLN A 79 -6.68 6.06 11.31
C GLN A 79 -6.64 7.59 11.18
N GLN A 80 -5.84 8.27 12.00
CA GLN A 80 -5.63 9.71 11.93
C GLN A 80 -5.04 10.14 10.59
N TRP A 81 -4.06 9.39 10.06
CA TRP A 81 -3.48 9.67 8.76
C TRP A 81 -4.51 9.65 7.63
N VAL A 82 -5.40 8.65 7.65
CA VAL A 82 -6.50 8.54 6.69
C VAL A 82 -7.50 9.68 6.88
N THR A 83 -7.91 9.97 8.11
CA THR A 83 -8.82 11.10 8.37
C THR A 83 -8.23 12.40 7.85
N ASN A 84 -6.96 12.66 8.13
CA ASN A 84 -6.24 13.86 7.65
C ASN A 84 -6.09 13.89 6.13
N ALA A 85 -6.02 12.74 5.44
CA ALA A 85 -5.96 12.69 3.98
C ALA A 85 -7.28 13.12 3.31
N PHE A 86 -8.39 13.05 4.04
CA PHE A 86 -9.71 13.52 3.61
C PHE A 86 -10.16 14.79 4.31
N ASP A 87 -9.30 15.35 5.16
CA ASP A 87 -9.49 16.62 5.85
C ASP A 87 -8.77 17.72 5.07
N ASP A 88 -9.40 18.88 4.90
CA ASP A 88 -8.88 19.94 4.05
C ASP A 88 -7.99 20.94 4.78
N ASP A 89 -8.28 21.20 6.06
CA ASP A 89 -7.58 22.17 6.88
C ASP A 89 -6.71 21.53 7.97
N LEU A 90 -6.65 20.19 8.01
CA LEU A 90 -5.96 19.40 9.04
C LEU A 90 -6.44 19.75 10.46
N GLY A 91 -7.65 20.30 10.58
CA GLY A 91 -8.25 20.85 11.77
C GLY A 91 -9.39 19.97 12.27
N ALA A 92 -9.14 19.19 13.32
CA ALA A 92 -10.13 18.27 13.89
C ALA A 92 -11.41 18.94 14.46
N THR A 93 -11.52 20.27 14.47
CA THR A 93 -12.52 21.02 15.26
C THR A 93 -13.45 21.94 14.47
N SER A 94 -13.16 22.28 13.22
CA SER A 94 -13.98 23.21 12.42
C SER A 94 -14.06 22.75 10.97
N ASP A 95 -15.23 22.29 10.55
CA ASP A 95 -15.42 21.75 9.21
C ASP A 95 -16.01 22.80 8.25
N ASP A 96 -15.29 23.91 8.08
CA ASP A 96 -15.77 25.04 7.26
C ASP A 96 -15.68 24.74 5.75
N HIS A 97 -14.94 23.71 5.37
CA HIS A 97 -14.68 23.35 3.99
C HIS A 97 -15.16 21.94 3.66
N THR A 98 -15.44 21.75 2.38
CA THR A 98 -16.29 20.68 1.87
C THR A 98 -15.51 19.75 0.96
N TYR A 99 -14.36 19.28 1.46
CA TYR A 99 -13.55 18.29 0.76
C TYR A 99 -13.64 16.91 1.45
N GLY A 100 -13.47 15.86 0.66
CA GLY A 100 -13.60 14.47 1.07
C GLY A 100 -13.64 13.52 -0.12
N GLY A 101 -13.87 12.23 0.13
CA GLY A 101 -13.89 11.15 -0.87
C GLY A 101 -15.10 11.13 -1.80
N GLY A 102 -15.64 12.31 -2.13
CA GLY A 102 -16.83 12.54 -2.94
C GLY A 102 -18.11 12.80 -2.13
N PRO A 103 -19.19 13.24 -2.79
CA PRO A 103 -20.42 13.64 -2.12
C PRO A 103 -21.17 12.44 -1.53
N ILE A 104 -21.93 12.72 -0.47
CA ILE A 104 -22.98 11.88 0.09
C ILE A 104 -24.30 12.56 -0.22
N VAL A 105 -25.21 11.81 -0.82
CA VAL A 105 -26.51 12.31 -1.23
C VAL A 105 -27.54 11.26 -0.85
N ASP A 106 -28.53 11.71 -0.09
CA ASP A 106 -29.70 10.92 0.23
C ASP A 106 -30.85 11.33 -0.68
N PHE A 107 -31.64 10.34 -1.10
CA PHE A 107 -32.84 10.58 -1.89
C PHE A 107 -34.05 10.16 -1.08
N VAL A 108 -34.89 11.12 -0.71
CA VAL A 108 -36.03 10.90 0.18
C VAL A 108 -37.32 11.40 -0.46
N GLY A 109 -38.37 10.57 -0.38
CA GLY A 109 -39.71 10.91 -0.88
C GLY A 109 -39.73 11.13 -2.39
N GLY A 110 -40.79 11.78 -2.90
CA GLY A 110 -40.89 12.25 -4.27
C GLY A 110 -42.23 12.94 -4.55
N ALA A 111 -42.25 13.87 -5.51
CA ALA A 111 -43.48 14.57 -5.89
C ALA A 111 -44.38 13.64 -6.73
N GLY A 112 -45.22 12.85 -6.07
CA GLY A 112 -46.25 12.02 -6.70
C GLY A 112 -46.07 10.51 -6.47
N ASP A 113 -46.16 9.73 -7.54
CA ASP A 113 -46.04 8.28 -7.50
C ASP A 113 -44.63 7.87 -7.04
N ALA A 114 -44.56 7.11 -5.94
CA ALA A 114 -43.32 6.54 -5.41
C ALA A 114 -42.57 5.66 -6.43
N SER A 115 -43.21 5.31 -7.54
CA SER A 115 -42.60 4.58 -8.67
C SER A 115 -41.73 5.46 -9.60
N LEU A 116 -41.79 6.79 -9.49
CA LEU A 116 -41.02 7.74 -10.31
C LEU A 116 -39.76 8.25 -9.55
N ASN A 117 -38.63 7.56 -9.73
CA ASN A 117 -37.35 7.92 -9.09
C ASN A 117 -36.81 9.32 -9.46
N ALA A 118 -37.15 9.81 -10.66
CA ALA A 118 -36.79 11.15 -11.08
C ALA A 118 -37.49 12.25 -10.26
N SER A 119 -38.55 11.91 -9.52
CA SER A 119 -39.27 12.84 -8.65
C SER A 119 -38.73 12.91 -7.23
N GLN A 120 -37.72 12.08 -6.88
CA GLN A 120 -37.21 12.00 -5.52
C GLN A 120 -36.50 13.30 -5.10
N THR A 121 -36.73 13.72 -3.85
CA THR A 121 -36.06 14.89 -3.31
C THR A 121 -34.62 14.50 -2.97
N MET A 122 -33.67 15.16 -3.61
CA MET A 122 -32.26 15.07 -3.28
C MET A 122 -31.98 15.91 -2.03
N SER A 123 -31.50 15.27 -0.97
CA SER A 123 -31.06 15.95 0.26
C SER A 123 -29.60 15.61 0.54
N THR A 124 -28.88 16.58 1.08
CA THR A 124 -27.51 16.38 1.57
C THR A 124 -27.55 16.30 3.09
N PRO A 125 -26.85 15.33 3.72
CA PRO A 125 -26.69 15.31 5.16
C PRO A 125 -25.84 16.50 5.62
N PRO A 126 -25.83 16.82 6.94
CA PRO A 126 -25.02 17.90 7.49
C PRO A 126 -23.52 17.81 7.14
N THR A 127 -23.01 16.59 6.93
CA THR A 127 -21.67 16.29 6.43
C THR A 127 -21.78 15.75 5.00
N PRO A 128 -21.76 16.61 3.96
CA PRO A 128 -22.12 16.20 2.60
C PRO A 128 -21.06 15.37 1.89
N PHE A 129 -19.98 14.98 2.58
CA PHE A 129 -18.80 14.36 1.99
C PHE A 129 -18.41 13.12 2.76
N TYR A 130 -17.89 12.14 2.02
CA TYR A 130 -17.37 10.93 2.62
C TYR A 130 -16.03 11.20 3.29
N ARG A 131 -16.01 11.07 4.62
CA ARG A 131 -14.80 11.10 5.45
C ARG A 131 -14.66 9.78 6.19
N PRO A 132 -13.77 8.89 5.74
CA PRO A 132 -13.60 7.59 6.35
C PRO A 132 -12.98 7.72 7.75
N THR A 133 -13.56 7.00 8.70
CA THR A 133 -12.96 6.73 10.01
C THR A 133 -12.75 5.24 10.11
N LEU A 134 -11.52 4.78 9.80
CA LEU A 134 -11.21 3.35 9.77
C LEU A 134 -11.39 2.72 11.15
N SER A 135 -11.92 1.51 11.20
CA SER A 135 -11.90 0.74 12.45
C SER A 135 -10.51 0.20 12.75
N THR A 136 -10.11 0.24 14.02
CA THR A 136 -8.82 -0.31 14.46
C THR A 136 -8.77 -1.83 14.35
N ASN A 137 -9.91 -2.55 14.35
CA ASN A 137 -9.91 -4.01 14.28
C ASN A 137 -9.05 -4.65 15.39
N LEU A 138 -9.07 -4.05 16.59
CA LEU A 138 -8.36 -4.49 17.79
C LEU A 138 -9.30 -4.96 18.91
N SER A 139 -10.56 -4.55 18.85
CA SER A 139 -11.60 -4.93 19.81
C SER A 139 -12.44 -6.09 19.27
N GLY A 140 -13.21 -6.72 20.16
CA GLY A 140 -14.16 -7.77 19.80
C GLY A 140 -13.67 -9.19 20.06
N THR A 141 -14.44 -10.16 19.55
CA THR A 141 -14.21 -11.60 19.74
C THR A 141 -13.11 -12.17 18.84
N SER A 142 -12.72 -11.44 17.80
CA SER A 142 -11.68 -11.85 16.85
C SER A 142 -10.82 -10.63 16.48
N PRO A 143 -9.90 -10.22 17.37
CA PRO A 143 -9.00 -9.10 17.08
C PRO A 143 -8.16 -9.43 15.85
N ASN A 144 -7.87 -8.42 15.04
CA ASN A 144 -7.14 -8.55 13.78
C ASN A 144 -7.79 -9.50 12.78
N SER A 145 -9.12 -9.50 12.69
CA SER A 145 -9.83 -10.29 11.68
C SER A 145 -9.42 -9.87 10.27
N ASP A 146 -9.25 -10.86 9.39
CA ASP A 146 -8.89 -10.71 7.99
C ASP A 146 -9.83 -9.80 7.19
N SER A 147 -11.07 -9.61 7.65
CA SER A 147 -12.06 -8.75 6.99
C SER A 147 -12.11 -7.31 7.50
N GLY A 148 -11.27 -6.97 8.47
CA GLY A 148 -11.26 -5.63 9.04
C GLY A 148 -10.71 -4.53 8.13
N ASP A 149 -10.82 -3.29 8.56
CA ASP A 149 -10.28 -2.13 7.83
C ASP A 149 -8.76 -2.10 7.84
N MET A 150 -8.17 -2.34 9.01
CA MET A 150 -6.73 -2.42 9.21
C MET A 150 -6.39 -3.81 9.71
N VAL A 151 -5.46 -4.47 9.04
CA VAL A 151 -5.06 -5.85 9.37
C VAL A 151 -3.54 -5.97 9.31
N SER A 152 -2.95 -6.53 10.34
CA SER A 152 -1.52 -6.84 10.38
C SER A 152 -1.29 -8.32 10.12
N GLY A 153 -0.23 -8.66 9.41
CA GLY A 153 0.00 -10.05 9.09
C GLY A 153 1.14 -10.25 8.10
N TYR A 154 0.91 -11.17 7.17
CA TYR A 154 1.91 -11.61 6.22
C TYR A 154 1.40 -11.39 4.80
N PHE A 155 2.29 -10.83 3.98
CA PHE A 155 2.06 -10.77 2.55
C PHE A 155 2.78 -11.92 1.88
N ASP A 156 2.02 -12.84 1.31
CA ASP A 156 2.60 -13.94 0.56
C ASP A 156 2.64 -13.58 -0.92
N ARG A 157 3.84 -13.55 -1.48
CA ARG A 157 4.06 -13.37 -2.93
C ARG A 157 4.21 -14.69 -3.65
N THR A 158 4.51 -15.79 -2.96
CA THR A 158 4.69 -17.06 -3.62
C THR A 158 3.33 -17.71 -3.83
N LEU A 159 3.21 -18.45 -4.93
CA LEU A 159 2.03 -19.25 -5.29
C LEU A 159 1.79 -20.41 -4.29
N ASP A 160 2.52 -20.47 -3.18
CA ASP A 160 2.49 -21.57 -2.21
C ASP A 160 1.36 -21.43 -1.19
N ASN A 161 0.66 -20.29 -1.16
CA ASN A 161 -0.57 -20.20 -0.42
C ASN A 161 -1.60 -21.14 -1.08
N PRO A 162 -2.13 -22.16 -0.37
CA PRO A 162 -3.08 -23.12 -0.94
C PRO A 162 -4.39 -22.45 -1.42
N ASN A 163 -4.65 -21.21 -1.00
CA ASN A 163 -5.79 -20.42 -1.43
C ASN A 163 -5.47 -19.52 -2.64
N PHE A 164 -4.20 -19.39 -3.04
CA PHE A 164 -3.79 -18.65 -4.21
C PHE A 164 -3.98 -19.51 -5.45
N ASP A 165 -4.99 -19.18 -6.23
CA ASP A 165 -5.23 -19.79 -7.53
C ASP A 165 -4.48 -18.95 -8.59
N SER A 166 -3.47 -19.55 -9.23
CA SER A 166 -2.67 -18.87 -10.25
C SER A 166 -3.47 -18.47 -11.49
N ASP A 167 -4.66 -19.06 -11.67
CA ASP A 167 -5.53 -18.79 -12.81
C ASP A 167 -6.43 -17.57 -12.56
N ILE A 168 -6.50 -17.08 -11.32
CA ILE A 168 -7.27 -15.89 -10.95
C ILE A 168 -6.39 -14.65 -11.13
N PRO A 169 -6.81 -13.67 -11.94
CA PRO A 169 -6.03 -12.46 -12.15
C PRO A 169 -5.88 -11.68 -10.83
N PRO A 170 -4.75 -10.97 -10.62
CA PRO A 170 -4.51 -10.26 -9.36
C PRO A 170 -5.59 -9.24 -8.97
N SER A 171 -6.38 -8.76 -9.93
CA SER A 171 -7.54 -7.89 -9.73
C SER A 171 -8.70 -8.56 -9.00
N GLU A 172 -8.75 -9.90 -8.96
CA GLU A 172 -9.79 -10.72 -8.33
C GLU A 172 -9.31 -11.36 -7.02
N ASN A 173 -8.15 -10.95 -6.52
CA ASN A 173 -7.60 -11.47 -5.26
C ASN A 173 -8.47 -11.13 -4.03
N GLU A 174 -9.38 -10.16 -4.15
CA GLU A 174 -10.35 -9.81 -3.13
C GLU A 174 -11.70 -10.44 -3.46
N TYR A 175 -12.21 -11.25 -2.54
CA TYR A 175 -13.49 -11.92 -2.69
C TYR A 175 -14.26 -11.87 -1.37
N VAL A 176 -15.56 -12.07 -1.47
CA VAL A 176 -16.38 -12.40 -0.30
C VAL A 176 -16.35 -13.92 -0.21
N ASP A 177 -15.82 -14.44 0.88
CA ASP A 177 -15.79 -15.87 1.14
C ASP A 177 -17.21 -16.39 1.31
N ASP A 178 -17.62 -17.36 0.50
CA ASP A 178 -19.00 -17.85 0.43
C ASP A 178 -19.44 -18.53 1.74
N ASP A 179 -18.51 -19.12 2.49
CA ASP A 179 -18.80 -19.86 3.72
C ASP A 179 -18.96 -18.90 4.92
N THR A 180 -18.15 -17.85 4.96
CA THR A 180 -18.10 -16.91 6.09
C THR A 180 -18.81 -15.59 5.81
N GLY A 181 -19.10 -15.29 4.54
CA GLY A 181 -19.56 -13.97 4.09
C GLY A 181 -18.52 -12.87 4.30
N GLN A 182 -17.28 -13.23 4.64
CA GLN A 182 -16.25 -12.27 5.01
C GLN A 182 -15.46 -11.79 3.80
N TYR A 183 -15.11 -10.52 3.82
CA TYR A 183 -14.27 -9.94 2.79
C TYR A 183 -12.81 -10.27 3.04
N VAL A 184 -12.23 -11.14 2.22
CA VAL A 184 -10.87 -11.65 2.41
C VAL A 184 -10.02 -11.41 1.17
N ARG A 185 -8.71 -11.49 1.34
CA ARG A 185 -7.76 -11.35 0.24
C ARG A 185 -6.81 -12.53 0.19
N ARG A 186 -6.73 -13.22 -0.94
CA ARG A 186 -6.00 -14.49 -1.08
C ARG A 186 -4.51 -14.39 -0.78
N ASN A 187 -3.87 -13.25 -1.07
CA ASN A 187 -2.42 -13.05 -0.91
C ASN A 187 -2.04 -12.36 0.42
N PHE A 188 -2.98 -12.26 1.36
CA PHE A 188 -2.72 -11.70 2.68
C PHE A 188 -3.27 -12.63 3.75
N ILE A 189 -2.45 -12.94 4.75
CA ILE A 189 -2.83 -13.80 5.86
C ILE A 189 -2.76 -12.93 7.12
N ALA A 190 -3.87 -12.74 7.82
CA ALA A 190 -3.83 -12.03 9.09
C ALA A 190 -2.95 -12.80 10.09
N GLY A 191 -2.09 -12.07 10.80
CA GLY A 191 -1.20 -12.66 11.78
C GLY A 191 -1.84 -12.78 13.16
N ASP A 192 -1.36 -13.73 13.95
CA ASP A 192 -1.73 -13.84 15.35
C ASP A 192 -1.25 -12.59 16.12
N MET A 193 -2.16 -11.97 16.87
CA MET A 193 -1.89 -10.81 17.71
C MET A 193 -0.98 -11.10 18.90
N ALA A 194 -0.71 -12.36 19.23
CA ALA A 194 0.35 -12.74 20.15
C ALA A 194 1.76 -12.66 19.51
N GLN A 195 1.85 -12.70 18.17
CA GLN A 195 3.10 -12.76 17.40
C GLN A 195 3.30 -11.51 16.52
N ARG A 196 2.97 -10.32 17.03
CA ARG A 196 2.98 -9.07 16.22
C ARG A 196 4.36 -8.74 15.64
N SER A 197 5.44 -9.12 16.33
CA SER A 197 6.82 -8.84 15.90
C SER A 197 7.26 -9.63 14.67
N THR A 198 6.51 -10.66 14.26
CA THR A 198 6.80 -11.42 13.04
C THR A 198 5.98 -10.95 11.85
N HIS A 199 4.95 -10.12 12.06
CA HIS A 199 4.11 -9.59 10.98
C HIS A 199 4.97 -8.71 10.06
N ASN A 200 5.06 -9.05 8.78
CA ASN A 200 5.87 -8.31 7.81
C ASN A 200 5.01 -7.47 6.87
N ALA A 201 3.70 -7.45 7.03
CA ALA A 201 2.80 -6.71 6.17
C ALA A 201 1.67 -6.05 6.94
N PHE A 202 1.14 -4.99 6.36
CA PHE A 202 0.02 -4.23 6.89
C PHE A 202 -0.94 -3.90 5.74
N LEU A 203 -2.20 -4.28 5.94
CA LEU A 203 -3.28 -4.15 4.98
C LEU A 203 -4.24 -3.07 5.47
N VAL A 204 -4.62 -2.18 4.56
CA VAL A 204 -5.61 -1.11 4.80
C VAL A 204 -6.70 -1.18 3.74
N ARG A 205 -7.97 -1.07 4.16
CA ARG A 205 -9.14 -1.04 3.29
C ARG A 205 -9.98 0.19 3.53
N LEU A 206 -10.42 0.80 2.44
CA LEU A 206 -11.41 1.86 2.40
C LEU A 206 -12.59 1.41 1.54
N ARG A 207 -13.81 1.64 2.04
CA ARG A 207 -15.03 1.11 1.42
C ARG A 207 -16.11 2.18 1.32
N ARG A 208 -16.68 2.32 0.12
CA ARG A 208 -17.93 3.04 -0.17
C ARG A 208 -18.90 2.07 -0.83
N THR A 209 -19.41 1.12 -0.06
CA THR A 209 -20.24 0.03 -0.57
C THR A 209 -21.64 0.01 0.02
N GLY A 210 -21.87 0.75 1.12
CA GLY A 210 -23.11 0.72 1.88
C GLY A 210 -23.34 -0.58 2.64
N GLU A 211 -22.31 -1.42 2.78
CA GLU A 211 -22.42 -2.67 3.54
C GLU A 211 -22.39 -2.42 5.05
N THR A 212 -23.22 -3.16 5.79
CA THR A 212 -23.26 -3.07 7.26
C THR A 212 -22.17 -3.96 7.85
N LEU A 213 -21.14 -3.35 8.42
CA LEU A 213 -20.08 -4.04 9.15
C LEU A 213 -20.28 -3.82 10.65
N SER A 214 -19.74 -4.71 11.48
CA SER A 214 -19.60 -4.37 12.89
C SER A 214 -18.59 -3.24 13.03
N SER A 215 -18.87 -2.29 13.92
CA SER A 215 -17.99 -1.13 14.16
C SER A 215 -16.59 -1.54 14.62
N GLU A 216 -16.46 -2.74 15.20
CA GLU A 216 -15.18 -3.30 15.64
C GLU A 216 -14.35 -3.87 14.49
N LEU A 217 -14.99 -4.38 13.42
CA LEU A 217 -14.29 -4.96 12.28
C LEU A 217 -13.91 -3.90 11.26
N GLY A 218 -14.85 -3.07 10.84
CA GLY A 218 -14.61 -2.16 9.74
C GLY A 218 -15.65 -1.07 9.55
N SER A 219 -15.36 -0.21 8.59
CA SER A 219 -16.18 0.92 8.20
C SER A 219 -16.53 0.81 6.72
N SER A 220 -17.74 1.28 6.37
CA SER A 220 -18.15 1.46 4.98
C SER A 220 -18.98 2.72 4.87
N GLY A 221 -18.62 3.58 3.92
CA GLY A 221 -19.43 4.71 3.52
C GLY A 221 -20.55 4.30 2.58
N PRO A 222 -21.53 5.20 2.37
CA PRO A 222 -22.54 5.00 1.34
C PRO A 222 -21.87 4.94 -0.04
N PRO A 223 -22.43 4.14 -0.96
CA PRO A 223 -21.98 4.07 -2.34
C PRO A 223 -22.10 5.43 -3.03
N ILE A 224 -21.40 5.58 -4.16
CA ILE A 224 -21.39 6.83 -4.91
C ILE A 224 -22.72 6.96 -5.66
N PRO A 225 -23.53 7.99 -5.41
CA PRO A 225 -24.84 8.10 -6.04
C PRO A 225 -24.69 8.34 -7.55
N TYR A 226 -25.58 7.74 -8.34
CA TYR A 226 -25.81 8.19 -9.71
C TYR A 226 -26.48 9.56 -9.66
N LEU A 227 -25.85 10.60 -10.20
CA LEU A 227 -26.44 11.94 -10.25
C LEU A 227 -27.33 12.08 -11.48
N PHE A 228 -26.85 11.58 -12.62
CA PHE A 228 -27.53 11.75 -13.91
C PHE A 228 -28.02 10.43 -14.50
N GLY A 229 -27.43 9.29 -14.08
CA GLY A 229 -27.86 7.95 -14.49
C GLY A 229 -29.26 7.54 -14.01
N ARG A 230 -29.90 8.31 -13.11
CA ARG A 230 -31.22 7.96 -12.54
C ARG A 230 -32.39 8.08 -13.53
N GLY A 231 -32.20 8.77 -14.65
CA GLY A 231 -33.16 8.80 -15.76
C GLY A 231 -33.10 7.55 -16.66
N SER A 232 -32.18 6.62 -16.39
CA SER A 232 -32.03 5.36 -17.13
C SER A 232 -33.18 4.38 -16.86
N LEU A 233 -33.38 3.43 -17.78
CA LEU A 233 -34.27 2.28 -17.61
C LEU A 233 -33.62 1.14 -16.79
N MET A 234 -32.51 1.42 -16.10
CA MET A 234 -31.86 0.48 -15.18
C MET A 234 -32.81 0.07 -14.05
N ASP A 235 -32.61 -1.13 -13.52
CA ASP A 235 -33.39 -1.61 -12.38
C ASP A 235 -33.30 -0.63 -11.21
N ARG A 236 -34.44 -0.48 -10.52
CA ARG A 236 -34.65 0.55 -9.51
C ARG A 236 -33.75 0.31 -8.29
N GLY A 237 -33.53 -0.95 -7.94
CA GLY A 237 -32.58 -1.33 -6.88
C GLY A 237 -31.17 -0.88 -7.22
N LEU A 238 -30.69 -1.20 -8.42
CA LEU A 238 -29.33 -0.87 -8.87
C LEU A 238 -29.07 0.64 -8.92
N THR A 239 -30.08 1.43 -9.28
CA THR A 239 -29.97 2.90 -9.35
C THR A 239 -29.99 3.55 -7.96
N GLY A 240 -30.71 2.94 -7.01
CA GLY A 240 -30.72 3.33 -5.60
C GLY A 240 -29.41 2.99 -4.89
N ASP A 241 -28.82 1.84 -5.24
CA ASP A 241 -27.61 1.30 -4.63
C ASP A 241 -26.31 2.01 -5.05
N GLY A 242 -26.35 2.88 -6.07
CA GLY A 242 -25.18 3.64 -6.52
C GLY A 242 -24.03 2.78 -7.06
N MET A 243 -22.86 3.39 -7.19
CA MET A 243 -21.60 2.72 -7.56
C MET A 243 -20.80 2.40 -6.30
N ARG A 244 -20.52 1.11 -6.10
CA ARG A 244 -19.68 0.65 -5.00
C ARG A 244 -18.22 0.86 -5.36
N VAL A 245 -17.48 1.54 -4.47
CA VAL A 245 -16.04 1.77 -4.64
C VAL A 245 -15.30 1.22 -3.44
N ARG A 246 -14.18 0.56 -3.72
CA ARG A 246 -13.25 0.06 -2.72
C ARG A 246 -11.84 0.46 -3.10
N ALA A 247 -11.00 0.62 -2.10
CA ALA A 247 -9.56 0.74 -2.25
C ALA A 247 -8.90 -0.10 -1.17
N THR A 248 -7.93 -0.90 -1.56
CA THR A 248 -7.16 -1.73 -0.65
C THR A 248 -5.70 -1.57 -0.98
N SER A 249 -4.89 -1.42 0.06
CA SER A 249 -3.45 -1.41 -0.08
C SER A 249 -2.82 -2.36 0.90
N ILE A 250 -1.69 -2.93 0.48
CA ILE A 250 -0.84 -3.76 1.33
C ILE A 250 0.55 -3.18 1.22
N ALA A 251 1.10 -2.80 2.36
CA ALA A 251 2.51 -2.56 2.47
C ALA A 251 3.15 -3.80 3.07
N SER A 252 4.31 -4.19 2.56
CA SER A 252 5.12 -5.29 3.11
C SER A 252 6.56 -4.83 3.29
N VAL A 253 7.13 -5.15 4.45
CA VAL A 253 8.52 -4.87 4.79
C VAL A 253 9.41 -5.80 3.99
N ARG A 254 10.44 -5.21 3.39
CA ARG A 254 11.50 -5.93 2.70
C ARG A 254 12.83 -5.63 3.38
N PRO A 255 13.71 -6.63 3.54
CA PRO A 255 15.09 -6.39 3.95
C PRO A 255 15.77 -5.42 2.97
N ILE A 256 16.65 -4.57 3.49
CA ILE A 256 17.46 -3.68 2.66
C ILE A 256 18.47 -4.53 1.91
N VAL A 257 18.41 -4.54 0.57
CA VAL A 257 19.36 -5.30 -0.26
C VAL A 257 20.51 -4.41 -0.69
N CYS A 258 20.28 -3.12 -0.91
CA CYS A 258 21.32 -2.16 -1.28
C CYS A 258 21.17 -0.80 -0.58
N VAL A 259 22.28 -0.08 -0.38
CA VAL A 259 22.30 1.27 0.22
C VAL A 259 23.16 2.25 -0.60
N GLY A 260 22.74 3.52 -0.63
CA GLY A 260 23.48 4.59 -1.32
C GLY A 260 23.11 4.76 -2.81
N SER A 261 23.77 5.70 -3.48
CA SER A 261 23.57 6.05 -4.89
C SER A 261 24.66 5.46 -5.76
N GLU A 262 24.33 4.87 -6.92
CA GLU A 262 25.31 4.44 -7.92
C GLU A 262 26.33 5.54 -8.27
N ASP A 263 25.85 6.77 -8.36
CA ASP A 263 26.66 7.95 -8.68
C ASP A 263 27.35 8.51 -7.42
N PRO A 264 28.69 8.38 -7.28
CA PRO A 264 29.44 8.95 -6.15
C PRO A 264 29.41 10.49 -6.13
N ALA A 265 29.08 11.15 -7.24
CA ALA A 265 28.97 12.61 -7.29
C ALA A 265 27.69 13.14 -6.64
N ARG A 266 26.66 12.29 -6.47
CA ARG A 266 25.37 12.71 -5.91
C ARG A 266 25.34 12.83 -4.39
N ASN A 267 26.42 12.46 -3.70
CA ASN A 267 26.58 12.57 -2.24
C ASN A 267 25.28 12.23 -1.49
N ILE A 268 24.61 11.14 -1.89
CA ILE A 268 23.34 10.76 -1.30
C ILE A 268 23.64 10.25 0.11
N ILE A 269 23.21 11.04 1.08
CA ILE A 269 23.28 10.75 2.51
C ILE A 269 22.53 9.43 2.73
N GLY A 270 23.26 8.35 2.97
CA GLY A 270 22.67 7.02 3.01
C GLY A 270 23.68 5.90 3.22
N SER A 271 24.76 5.80 2.44
CA SER A 271 25.77 4.75 2.64
C SER A 271 27.04 5.32 3.25
N ILE A 272 27.51 4.74 4.35
CA ILE A 272 28.87 4.93 4.82
C ILE A 272 29.67 3.84 4.11
N GLY A 273 30.60 4.21 3.22
CA GLY A 273 31.40 3.31 2.36
C GLY A 273 32.38 2.43 3.14
N MET A 274 31.89 1.83 4.22
CA MET A 274 32.60 1.03 5.18
C MET A 274 31.74 -0.16 5.57
N SER A 275 32.41 -1.17 6.09
CA SER A 275 31.77 -2.31 6.72
C SER A 275 32.53 -2.76 7.96
N VAL A 276 31.83 -3.42 8.86
CA VAL A 276 32.41 -4.05 10.06
C VAL A 276 32.17 -5.55 9.99
N SER A 277 33.07 -6.35 10.58
CA SER A 277 32.84 -7.79 10.62
C SER A 277 31.64 -8.11 11.51
N ALA A 278 30.92 -9.19 11.21
CA ALA A 278 29.78 -9.63 12.02
C ALA A 278 30.19 -9.88 13.48
N ALA A 279 31.38 -10.45 13.70
CA ALA A 279 31.92 -10.69 15.04
C ALA A 279 32.19 -9.40 15.82
N ASP A 280 32.78 -8.40 15.16
CA ASP A 280 33.05 -7.10 15.78
C ASP A 280 31.74 -6.34 16.05
N PHE A 281 30.77 -6.40 15.12
CA PHE A 281 29.45 -5.82 15.31
C PHE A 281 28.70 -6.43 16.52
N GLU A 282 28.71 -7.76 16.65
CA GLU A 282 28.13 -8.47 17.79
C GLU A 282 28.83 -8.14 19.12
N ALA A 283 30.15 -7.94 19.07
CA ALA A 283 30.96 -7.49 20.21
C ALA A 283 30.75 -5.99 20.55
N GLY A 284 30.05 -5.24 19.68
CA GLY A 284 29.94 -3.78 19.78
C GLY A 284 31.26 -3.04 19.50
N ASP A 285 32.23 -3.72 18.90
CA ASP A 285 33.51 -3.15 18.48
C ASP A 285 33.41 -2.64 17.04
N LEU A 286 33.56 -1.32 16.86
CA LEU A 286 33.55 -0.68 15.54
C LEU A 286 34.92 -0.07 15.20
N SER A 287 35.99 -0.54 15.85
CA SER A 287 37.33 0.06 15.75
C SER A 287 38.07 -0.26 14.45
N ASN A 288 37.73 -1.36 13.77
CA ASN A 288 38.43 -1.84 12.57
C ASN A 288 37.53 -1.91 11.33
N PRO A 289 36.88 -0.80 10.90
CA PRO A 289 36.04 -0.82 9.72
C PRO A 289 36.89 -1.01 8.46
N LEU A 290 36.42 -1.88 7.58
CA LEU A 290 36.97 -2.13 6.26
C LEU A 290 36.24 -1.28 5.22
N GLU A 291 36.97 -0.79 4.22
CA GLU A 291 36.39 -0.04 3.12
C GLU A 291 35.44 -0.94 2.32
N PHE A 292 34.26 -0.41 2.03
CA PHE A 292 33.21 -1.09 1.30
C PHE A 292 32.84 -0.23 0.10
N HIS A 293 33.28 -0.67 -1.08
CA HIS A 293 32.97 -0.06 -2.37
C HIS A 293 31.70 -0.64 -3.00
N GLY A 294 31.28 -1.81 -2.53
CA GLY A 294 29.98 -2.37 -2.88
C GLY A 294 28.85 -1.51 -2.32
N ARG A 295 27.63 -1.82 -2.75
CA ARG A 295 26.42 -1.17 -2.25
C ARG A 295 25.33 -2.15 -1.90
N CYS A 296 25.51 -3.43 -2.23
CA CYS A 296 24.51 -4.46 -2.07
C CYS A 296 25.01 -5.61 -1.19
N ILE A 297 24.06 -6.36 -0.62
CA ILE A 297 24.34 -7.65 0.00
C ILE A 297 24.99 -8.57 -1.03
N GLY A 298 26.06 -9.26 -0.62
CA GLY A 298 26.86 -10.14 -1.45
C GLY A 298 28.07 -9.48 -2.11
N ASP A 299 28.15 -8.14 -2.13
CA ASP A 299 29.30 -7.44 -2.69
C ASP A 299 30.57 -7.70 -1.85
N PRO A 300 31.74 -7.81 -2.50
CA PRO A 300 33.00 -8.04 -1.81
C PRO A 300 33.41 -6.82 -0.99
N VAL A 301 34.04 -7.09 0.16
CA VAL A 301 34.66 -6.08 1.02
C VAL A 301 36.17 -6.06 0.76
N THR A 302 36.73 -4.87 0.58
CA THR A 302 38.19 -4.73 0.42
C THR A 302 38.87 -4.76 1.79
N SER A 303 40.05 -5.37 1.88
CA SER A 303 40.82 -5.45 3.13
C SER A 303 41.47 -4.12 3.57
N THR A 304 41.13 -3.02 2.92
CA THR A 304 41.66 -1.69 3.23
C THR A 304 40.93 -1.13 4.45
N THR A 305 41.63 -1.05 5.59
CA THR A 305 41.09 -0.42 6.81
C THR A 305 40.91 1.08 6.58
N VAL A 306 39.74 1.61 6.93
CA VAL A 306 39.47 3.05 6.86
C VAL A 306 40.01 3.72 8.10
N THR A 307 41.02 4.57 7.94
CA THR A 307 41.68 5.28 9.05
C THR A 307 41.24 6.73 9.21
N ASN A 308 40.52 7.29 8.23
CA ASN A 308 40.10 8.68 8.23
C ASN A 308 38.56 8.80 8.13
N PHE A 309 37.91 8.99 9.27
CA PHE A 309 36.46 9.17 9.36
C PHE A 309 36.03 10.62 9.08
N GLY A 310 36.96 11.58 9.00
CA GLY A 310 36.65 13.01 8.96
C GLY A 310 35.94 13.48 7.69
N SER A 311 35.95 12.69 6.62
CA SER A 311 35.26 12.96 5.36
C SER A 311 33.94 12.21 5.20
N LEU A 312 33.55 11.38 6.17
CA LEU A 312 32.35 10.56 6.07
C LEU A 312 31.09 11.37 6.45
N PRO A 313 29.92 11.03 5.88
CA PRO A 313 28.66 11.60 6.33
C PRO A 313 28.42 11.28 7.80
N ARG A 314 27.84 12.24 8.54
CA ARG A 314 27.54 12.11 9.98
C ARG A 314 26.57 10.98 10.30
N SER A 315 25.75 10.55 9.35
CA SER A 315 24.85 9.41 9.51
C SER A 315 24.69 8.65 8.20
N GLY A 316 24.43 7.36 8.31
CA GLY A 316 24.20 6.48 7.17
C GLY A 316 24.11 5.02 7.58
N TYR A 317 24.14 4.15 6.58
CA TYR A 317 24.14 2.70 6.72
C TYR A 317 25.57 2.17 6.59
N LEU A 318 25.98 1.39 7.58
CA LEU A 318 27.22 0.65 7.64
C LEU A 318 26.97 -0.79 7.17
N GLY A 319 27.81 -1.31 6.29
CA GLY A 319 27.75 -2.72 5.91
C GLY A 319 28.21 -3.63 7.06
N ILE A 320 27.61 -4.79 7.20
CA ILE A 320 28.10 -5.86 8.07
C ILE A 320 28.59 -6.97 7.15
N HIS A 321 29.84 -7.39 7.30
CA HIS A 321 30.44 -8.42 6.46
C HIS A 321 30.82 -9.67 7.26
N GLN A 322 30.89 -10.81 6.57
CA GLN A 322 31.36 -12.06 7.17
C GLN A 322 32.80 -12.35 6.73
N ILE A 323 33.64 -12.82 7.66
CA ILE A 323 35.03 -13.18 7.39
C ILE A 323 35.07 -14.64 6.90
N TYR A 324 34.90 -14.84 5.59
CA TYR A 324 35.25 -16.08 4.90
C TYR A 324 36.36 -15.79 3.87
N ASP A 325 36.73 -16.77 3.03
CA ASP A 325 37.77 -16.65 1.98
C ASP A 325 37.66 -15.37 1.14
N VAL A 326 36.42 -14.89 0.90
CA VAL A 326 36.15 -13.57 0.35
C VAL A 326 35.12 -12.88 1.25
N PRO A 327 35.49 -11.83 2.00
CA PRO A 327 34.55 -11.13 2.85
C PRO A 327 33.48 -10.45 2.01
N ARG A 328 32.22 -10.63 2.39
CA ARG A 328 31.04 -10.13 1.68
C ARG A 328 30.07 -9.49 2.64
N VAL A 329 29.39 -8.44 2.20
CA VAL A 329 28.33 -7.82 3.00
C VAL A 329 27.13 -8.76 3.10
N ILE A 330 26.66 -8.97 4.32
CA ILE A 330 25.53 -9.84 4.64
C ILE A 330 24.33 -9.03 5.17
N ALA A 331 24.56 -7.82 5.70
CA ALA A 331 23.52 -6.95 6.21
C ALA A 331 23.95 -5.47 6.22
N PHE A 332 23.00 -4.58 6.49
CA PHE A 332 23.23 -3.17 6.72
C PHE A 332 22.66 -2.75 8.07
N THR A 333 23.34 -1.84 8.75
CA THR A 333 22.87 -1.25 10.01
C THR A 333 23.01 0.26 9.97
N ARG A 334 22.09 0.99 10.60
CA ARG A 334 22.18 2.45 10.68
C ARG A 334 23.17 2.83 11.78
N VAL A 335 24.07 3.75 11.47
CA VAL A 335 25.04 4.28 12.42
C VAL A 335 25.07 5.81 12.37
N GLU A 336 25.48 6.42 13.48
CA GLU A 336 25.76 7.84 13.59
C GLU A 336 27.24 8.02 13.94
N VAL A 337 27.95 8.77 13.11
CA VAL A 337 29.37 9.07 13.26
C VAL A 337 29.51 10.33 14.09
N GLN A 338 30.06 10.20 15.30
CA GLN A 338 30.31 11.35 16.17
C GLN A 338 31.59 12.08 15.77
N ALA A 339 31.66 13.38 16.11
CA ALA A 339 32.79 14.25 15.77
C ALA A 339 34.15 13.79 16.32
N SER A 340 34.18 12.86 17.28
CA SER A 340 35.38 12.27 17.87
C SER A 340 35.96 11.10 17.06
N ASN A 341 35.54 10.90 15.80
CA ASN A 341 35.84 9.69 15.01
C ASN A 341 35.40 8.39 15.70
N THR A 342 34.41 8.49 16.61
CA THR A 342 33.80 7.34 17.26
C THR A 342 32.52 7.02 16.52
N ILE A 343 32.42 5.80 16.02
CA ILE A 343 31.18 5.30 15.44
C ILE A 343 30.33 4.83 16.61
N GLN A 344 29.15 5.42 16.77
CA GLN A 344 28.12 4.83 17.61
C GLN A 344 27.12 4.16 16.68
N ALA A 345 27.06 2.84 16.72
CA ALA A 345 25.86 2.19 16.25
C ALA A 345 24.73 2.70 17.14
N SER A 346 23.70 3.31 16.53
CA SER A 346 22.46 3.47 17.26
C SER A 346 22.06 2.05 17.64
N THR A 347 22.10 1.71 18.92
CA THR A 347 21.79 0.38 19.41
C THR A 347 20.34 0.09 19.04
N PHE A 348 20.12 -0.44 17.85
CA PHE A 348 18.94 -1.19 17.46
C PHE A 348 19.05 -2.62 18.03
N LEU A 349 19.62 -2.72 19.24
CA LEU A 349 19.60 -3.86 20.14
C LEU A 349 18.35 -3.64 21.00
N ALA A 350 17.26 -4.38 20.91
CA ALA A 350 17.09 -5.74 20.47
C ALA A 350 15.77 -5.89 19.72
N HIS A 351 15.83 -6.19 18.43
CA HIS A 351 14.91 -7.17 17.89
C HIS A 351 15.66 -8.50 17.86
N GLN A 352 15.32 -9.40 18.78
CA GLN A 352 15.72 -10.80 18.73
C GLN A 352 15.21 -11.53 17.47
N ASN A 353 14.47 -10.82 16.61
CA ASN A 353 13.98 -11.27 15.31
C ASN A 353 14.67 -10.56 14.13
N ALA A 354 15.93 -10.14 14.28
CA ALA A 354 16.83 -10.04 13.13
C ALA A 354 17.21 -11.42 12.54
N SER A 355 16.42 -12.47 12.83
CA SER A 355 16.19 -13.62 11.98
C SER A 355 15.44 -13.21 10.69
N ALA A 356 15.93 -12.18 10.00
CA ALA A 356 15.78 -12.15 8.56
C ALA A 356 16.57 -13.35 8.04
N SER A 357 15.85 -14.31 7.48
CA SER A 357 16.36 -15.58 7.00
C SER A 357 17.61 -15.40 6.12
N TYR A 358 18.78 -15.70 6.67
CA TYR A 358 19.98 -15.92 5.88
C TYR A 358 19.84 -17.28 5.19
N CYS A 359 19.37 -17.30 3.95
CA CYS A 359 19.59 -18.45 3.07
C CYS A 359 20.83 -18.18 2.21
N PHE A 360 22.01 -18.27 2.81
CA PHE A 360 23.20 -18.65 2.03
C PHE A 360 23.29 -20.17 2.09
N GLY A 361 23.05 -20.83 0.95
CA GLY A 361 23.44 -22.22 0.77
C GLY A 361 24.95 -22.29 0.87
N ILE A 362 25.47 -22.76 2.00
CA ILE A 362 26.88 -23.10 2.17
C ILE A 362 27.11 -24.33 1.28
N ALA A 363 27.84 -24.17 0.18
CA ALA A 363 28.43 -25.30 -0.51
C ALA A 363 29.46 -25.91 0.46
N ALA A 364 29.16 -27.08 1.03
CA ALA A 364 30.15 -27.83 1.78
C ALA A 364 31.24 -28.30 0.81
N ARG A 365 32.48 -27.86 1.08
CA ARG A 365 33.68 -28.42 0.46
C ARG A 365 34.19 -29.54 1.34
N ASP A 366 34.68 -30.62 0.75
CA ASP A 366 35.33 -31.66 1.53
C ASP A 366 36.72 -31.18 2.02
N SER A 367 37.42 -32.04 2.77
CA SER A 367 38.78 -31.74 3.28
C SER A 367 39.83 -31.52 2.19
N ASN A 368 39.49 -31.73 0.91
CA ASN A 368 40.36 -31.53 -0.24
C ASN A 368 39.99 -30.27 -1.05
N GLY A 369 38.90 -29.59 -0.70
CA GLY A 369 38.48 -28.34 -1.31
C GLY A 369 37.60 -28.46 -2.55
N ASP A 370 37.10 -29.67 -2.89
CA ASP A 370 36.20 -29.88 -4.02
C ASP A 370 34.73 -29.58 -3.65
N LEU A 371 33.97 -29.03 -4.61
CA LEU A 371 32.53 -28.77 -4.46
C LEU A 371 31.75 -30.09 -4.53
N LEU A 372 30.96 -30.41 -3.50
CA LEU A 372 30.05 -31.55 -3.55
C LEU A 372 28.99 -31.32 -4.64
N SER A 373 29.00 -32.15 -5.67
CA SER A 373 27.99 -32.17 -6.74
C SER A 373 26.63 -32.63 -6.19
N LEU A 374 25.57 -31.91 -6.55
CA LEU A 374 24.21 -32.04 -6.02
C LEU A 374 23.38 -33.17 -6.66
N ASP A 375 24.00 -34.10 -7.39
CA ASP A 375 23.29 -35.10 -8.20
C ASP A 375 22.86 -36.39 -7.46
N ASP A 376 23.12 -36.52 -6.15
CA ASP A 376 22.84 -37.76 -5.40
C ASP A 376 21.83 -37.61 -4.24
N GLN A 377 20.92 -36.63 -4.28
CA GLN A 377 19.79 -36.56 -3.34
C GLN A 377 18.46 -36.26 -4.06
N PRO A 378 17.47 -37.18 -4.03
CA PRO A 378 16.15 -36.90 -4.54
C PRO A 378 15.33 -36.08 -3.51
N SER A 379 14.61 -35.08 -4.01
CA SER A 379 13.49 -34.34 -3.36
C SER A 379 13.75 -33.04 -2.58
N ILE A 380 14.53 -32.10 -3.11
CA ILE A 380 14.34 -30.66 -2.77
C ILE A 380 14.39 -29.83 -4.07
N ALA A 381 13.27 -29.83 -4.79
CA ALA A 381 12.87 -28.79 -5.73
C ALA A 381 11.63 -28.14 -5.06
N ASP A 382 11.49 -26.83 -4.86
CA ASP A 382 11.78 -25.72 -5.76
C ASP A 382 11.84 -24.46 -4.87
N LYS A 383 12.93 -23.69 -4.87
CA LYS A 383 13.01 -22.37 -4.21
C LYS A 383 13.79 -21.42 -5.10
N ARG A 384 13.06 -20.66 -5.92
CA ARG A 384 13.58 -19.52 -6.67
C ARG A 384 13.24 -18.24 -5.90
N VAL A 385 14.26 -17.53 -5.44
CA VAL A 385 14.11 -16.22 -4.78
C VAL A 385 14.47 -15.14 -5.79
N PHE A 386 13.45 -14.46 -6.31
CA PHE A 386 13.59 -13.25 -7.12
C PHE A 386 13.43 -12.02 -6.23
N VAL A 387 14.41 -11.12 -6.31
CA VAL A 387 14.47 -9.80 -5.67
C VAL A 387 14.25 -8.75 -6.75
N GLU A 388 13.36 -7.80 -6.48
CA GLU A 388 13.40 -6.45 -7.06
C GLU A 388 13.12 -5.44 -5.95
N ASP A 389 14.08 -4.53 -5.76
CA ASP A 389 14.03 -3.42 -4.82
C ASP A 389 13.39 -2.22 -5.51
N HIS A 390 12.14 -1.96 -5.14
CA HIS A 390 11.44 -0.70 -5.25
C HIS A 390 10.37 -0.75 -4.14
N LEU A 391 10.07 0.36 -3.47
CA LEU A 391 8.69 0.59 -3.02
C LEU A 391 7.85 0.72 -4.29
N SER A 392 7.60 -0.41 -4.94
CA SER A 392 6.87 -0.50 -6.19
C SER A 392 5.40 -0.52 -5.84
N PHE A 393 4.66 0.47 -6.32
CA PHE A 393 3.23 0.33 -6.52
C PHE A 393 2.99 -0.86 -7.44
N VAL A 394 2.37 -1.92 -6.93
CA VAL A 394 1.64 -2.85 -7.80
C VAL A 394 0.22 -2.32 -7.86
N ASP A 395 0.00 -1.28 -8.67
CA ASP A 395 -1.36 -0.93 -9.09
C ASP A 395 -1.79 -1.96 -10.14
N ALA A 396 -2.53 -2.98 -9.71
CA ALA A 396 -3.02 -4.04 -10.58
C ALA A 396 -4.14 -3.59 -11.52
N SER A 397 -4.45 -2.28 -11.65
CA SER A 397 -5.66 -1.81 -12.33
C SER A 397 -5.47 -1.06 -13.67
N ARG A 398 -4.26 -0.84 -14.19
CA ARG A 398 -4.08 -0.04 -15.42
C ARG A 398 -3.03 -0.54 -16.42
N SER A 399 -3.47 -1.38 -17.35
CA SER A 399 -2.91 -1.44 -18.70
C SER A 399 -3.63 -0.41 -19.57
N ASP A 400 -3.11 0.81 -19.67
CA ASP A 400 -3.29 1.63 -20.87
C ASP A 400 -2.25 2.76 -20.88
N SER A 401 -1.49 2.78 -21.96
CA SER A 401 -0.36 3.65 -22.23
C SER A 401 -0.84 5.02 -22.69
N PHE A 402 -0.54 6.07 -21.94
CA PHE A 402 -0.55 7.44 -22.44
C PHE A 402 0.69 8.19 -21.96
N MET A 403 1.62 8.41 -22.89
CA MET A 403 2.72 9.36 -22.76
C MET A 403 2.17 10.79 -22.62
N ALA A 404 2.64 11.53 -21.61
CA ALA A 404 2.67 13.00 -21.61
C ALA A 404 3.79 13.51 -20.69
N PRO A 405 4.36 14.70 -20.96
CA PRO A 405 5.76 15.02 -20.65
C PRO A 405 5.96 15.67 -19.27
N VAL A 406 7.12 15.38 -18.66
CA VAL A 406 7.63 16.02 -17.45
C VAL A 406 8.11 17.44 -17.79
N LEU A 407 7.45 18.43 -17.19
CA LEU A 407 7.81 19.84 -17.26
C LEU A 407 8.65 20.17 -16.02
N VAL A 408 9.95 20.34 -16.21
CA VAL A 408 10.87 20.85 -15.18
C VAL A 408 10.63 22.35 -15.03
N ARG A 409 10.42 22.82 -13.80
CA ARG A 409 10.64 24.23 -13.44
C ARG A 409 11.74 24.32 -12.41
N ASN A 410 12.63 25.29 -12.67
CA ASN A 410 13.81 25.68 -11.89
C ASN A 410 13.49 26.04 -10.45
#